data_AF-A0A920HIV0-F1
#
_entry.id   AF-A0A920HIV0-F1
#
_cell.length_a   1.000
_cell.length_b   1.000
_cell.length_c   1.000
_cell.angle_alpha   90.00
_cell.angle_beta   90.00
_cell.angle_gamma   90.00
#
_symmetry.space_group_name_H-M   'P 1'
#
loop_
_entity.id
_entity.type
_entity.pdbx_description
1 polymer ?
#
loop_
_entity_poly.entity_id
_entity_poly.type
_entity_poly.pdbx_seq_one_letter_code
_entity_poly.pdbx_strand_id
1 'polypeptide(L)'
;MKIVINKEELEEHVVDLLSKIPNNKLLLDHYLDGAIEAEADAICDGEDVYIIGIMEHIEPCGIHSGDSNATLPVFNLGEFTIKQIKDHTKKIALALNTVGLINIQFAIKDDKVFIIEANPRASRTVPFISKAYKEPYVNFATKVMLGEKKIKDFDFKPRLDGYAIKQPVFSFNKFPDVNKQLGPEMKSTGESILFIDDLNDDSFFELYSRRKMYLTK
;
A
#
# COMPACT_ATOMS: atom_id res chain seq x y z
N MET A 1 5.74 -10.84 10.85
CA MET A 1 4.94 -9.79 11.53
C MET A 1 3.71 -10.48 12.12
N LYS A 2 3.30 -10.17 13.34
CA LYS A 2 2.16 -10.83 14.00
C LYS A 2 1.41 -9.81 14.86
N ILE A 3 0.08 -9.83 14.81
CA ILE A 3 -0.77 -9.12 15.77
C ILE A 3 -0.84 -9.99 17.03
N VAL A 4 -0.55 -9.41 18.20
CA VAL A 4 -0.59 -10.10 19.49
C VAL A 4 -1.63 -9.42 20.38
N ILE A 5 -2.45 -10.21 21.07
CA ILE A 5 -3.59 -9.69 21.85
C ILE A 5 -3.40 -9.79 23.37
N ASN A 6 -2.34 -10.46 23.82
CA ASN A 6 -1.99 -10.61 25.23
C ASN A 6 -0.47 -10.73 25.43
N LYS A 7 -0.06 -10.74 26.70
CA LYS A 7 1.36 -10.77 27.09
C LYS A 7 2.02 -12.09 26.70
N GLU A 8 1.29 -13.19 26.87
CA GLU A 8 1.77 -14.54 26.62
C GLU A 8 2.14 -14.71 25.13
N GLU A 9 1.26 -14.32 24.21
CA GLU A 9 1.50 -14.36 22.77
C GLU A 9 2.65 -13.44 22.33
N LEU A 10 2.79 -12.28 22.97
CA LEU A 10 3.90 -11.36 22.72
C LEU A 10 5.23 -12.03 23.10
N GLU A 11 5.32 -12.61 24.30
CA GLU A 11 6.52 -13.26 24.79
C GLU A 11 6.90 -14.44 23.91
N GLU A 12 5.95 -15.34 23.61
CA GLU A 12 6.17 -16.48 22.72
C GLU A 12 6.69 -16.05 21.35
N HIS A 13 6.06 -15.04 20.74
CA HIS A 13 6.45 -14.57 19.41
C HIS A 13 7.83 -13.92 19.39
N VAL A 14 8.13 -13.07 20.39
CA VAL A 14 9.43 -12.39 20.49
C VAL A 14 10.56 -13.40 20.73
N VAL A 15 10.36 -14.38 21.61
CA VAL A 15 11.35 -15.42 21.89
C VAL A 15 11.62 -16.27 20.65
N ASP A 16 10.57 -16.74 19.98
CA ASP A 16 10.71 -17.51 18.72
C ASP A 16 11.47 -16.71 17.66
N LEU A 17 11.12 -15.44 17.47
CA LEU A 17 11.72 -14.62 16.42
C LEU A 17 13.19 -14.27 16.71
N LEU A 18 13.54 -13.95 17.95
CA LEU A 18 14.93 -13.68 18.34
C LEU A 18 15.80 -14.95 18.34
N SER A 19 15.20 -16.13 18.57
CA SER A 19 15.91 -17.41 18.45
C SER A 19 16.32 -17.72 17.01
N LYS A 20 15.47 -17.36 16.04
CA LYS A 20 15.71 -17.56 14.60
C LYS A 20 16.60 -16.48 13.99
N ILE A 21 16.47 -15.24 14.46
CA ILE A 21 17.23 -14.08 13.97
C ILE A 21 17.86 -13.34 15.17
N PRO A 22 19.02 -13.83 15.65
CA PRO A 22 19.72 -13.18 16.75
C PRO A 22 20.04 -11.72 16.43
N ASN A 23 19.92 -10.84 17.44
CA ASN A 23 20.17 -9.39 17.35
C ASN A 23 19.18 -8.58 16.48
N ASN A 24 18.05 -9.17 16.09
CA ASN A 24 17.03 -8.41 15.37
C ASN A 24 16.45 -7.29 16.24
N LYS A 25 16.18 -6.12 15.64
CA LYS A 25 15.48 -5.02 16.32
C LYS A 25 13.99 -5.12 16.02
N LEU A 26 13.19 -5.13 17.06
CA LEU A 26 11.73 -5.28 16.95
C LEU A 26 11.06 -3.94 17.17
N LEU A 27 10.09 -3.63 16.31
CA LEU A 27 9.14 -2.55 16.53
C LEU A 27 7.88 -3.16 17.14
N LEU A 28 7.47 -2.62 18.30
CA LEU A 28 6.19 -2.89 18.91
C LEU A 28 5.34 -1.66 18.69
N ASP A 29 4.19 -1.84 18.05
CA ASP A 29 3.30 -0.74 17.71
C ASP A 29 1.86 -1.02 18.13
N HIS A 30 1.09 0.05 18.31
CA HIS A 30 -0.31 -0.03 18.64
C HIS A 30 -1.12 -0.43 17.41
N TYR A 31 -1.87 -1.53 17.51
CA TYR A 31 -2.78 -1.94 16.45
C TYR A 31 -3.98 -0.99 16.35
N LEU A 32 -4.14 -0.35 15.19
CA LEU A 32 -5.23 0.57 14.90
C LEU A 32 -6.45 -0.20 14.35
N ASP A 33 -7.23 -0.79 15.26
CA ASP A 33 -8.40 -1.57 14.89
C ASP A 33 -9.41 -0.76 14.04
N GLY A 34 -9.90 -1.37 12.97
CA GLY A 34 -10.87 -0.77 12.05
C GLY A 34 -10.35 0.42 11.22
N ALA A 35 -9.05 0.72 11.25
CA ALA A 35 -8.48 1.76 10.40
C ALA A 35 -8.54 1.39 8.91
N ILE A 36 -8.72 2.40 8.06
CA ILE A 36 -8.55 2.26 6.61
C ILE A 36 -7.05 2.25 6.33
N GLU A 37 -6.59 1.40 5.42
CA GLU A 37 -5.21 1.43 4.96
C GLU A 37 -5.14 2.10 3.58
N ALA A 38 -4.12 2.94 3.39
CA ALA A 38 -3.86 3.59 2.12
C ALA A 38 -2.36 3.63 1.86
N GLU A 39 -1.99 3.75 0.59
CA GLU A 39 -0.59 3.93 0.21
C GLU A 39 -0.44 5.03 -0.83
N ALA A 40 0.69 5.72 -0.78
CA ALA A 40 1.08 6.70 -1.79
C ALA A 40 2.42 6.32 -2.40
N ASP A 41 2.45 6.22 -3.72
CA ASP A 41 3.68 6.11 -4.49
C ASP A 41 4.04 7.48 -5.07
N ALA A 42 5.33 7.81 -5.03
CA ALA A 42 5.83 9.08 -5.54
C ALA A 42 7.20 8.93 -6.20
N ILE A 43 7.52 9.88 -7.08
CA ILE A 43 8.86 10.13 -7.60
C ILE A 43 9.39 11.40 -6.92
N CYS A 44 10.64 11.36 -6.45
CA CYS A 44 11.34 12.48 -5.83
C CYS A 44 12.67 12.71 -6.56
N ASP A 45 13.06 13.97 -6.80
CA ASP A 45 14.35 14.34 -7.42
C ASP A 45 15.33 15.01 -6.44
N GLY A 46 15.05 14.86 -5.14
CA GLY A 46 15.77 15.47 -4.02
C GLY A 46 15.20 16.84 -3.59
N GLU A 47 14.41 17.50 -4.43
CA GLU A 47 13.88 18.84 -4.17
C GLU A 47 12.36 18.91 -4.35
N ASP A 48 11.86 18.35 -5.44
CA ASP A 48 10.44 18.23 -5.75
C ASP A 48 9.98 16.78 -5.56
N VAL A 49 8.67 16.62 -5.32
CA VAL A 49 8.03 15.31 -5.13
C VAL A 49 6.73 15.30 -5.94
N TYR A 50 6.60 14.32 -6.82
CA TYR A 50 5.40 14.06 -7.63
C TYR A 50 4.76 12.75 -7.19
N ILE A 51 3.55 12.83 -6.63
CA ILE A 51 2.78 11.65 -6.20
C ILE A 51 2.13 11.04 -7.44
N ILE A 52 2.54 9.81 -7.78
CA ILE A 52 2.09 9.12 -8.99
C ILE A 52 0.75 8.40 -8.80
N GLY A 53 0.38 8.09 -7.56
CA GLY A 53 -0.89 7.48 -7.21
C GLY A 53 -1.10 7.43 -5.70
N ILE A 54 -2.35 7.56 -5.27
CA ILE A 54 -2.79 7.28 -3.90
C ILE A 54 -3.86 6.20 -4.01
N MET A 55 -3.61 5.09 -3.35
CA MET A 55 -4.50 3.92 -3.36
C MET A 55 -5.14 3.72 -2.00
N GLU A 56 -6.40 3.30 -2.00
CA GLU A 56 -7.15 2.95 -0.78
C GLU A 56 -7.45 1.46 -0.79
N HIS A 57 -7.09 0.76 0.29
CA HIS A 57 -7.40 -0.65 0.45
C HIS A 57 -8.89 -0.84 0.74
N ILE A 58 -9.46 -1.90 0.17
CA ILE A 58 -10.85 -2.29 0.43
C ILE A 58 -10.94 -3.00 1.79
N GLU A 59 -9.95 -3.85 2.09
CA GLU A 59 -9.73 -4.47 3.38
C GLU A 59 -9.23 -3.45 4.42
N PRO A 60 -9.60 -3.60 5.71
CA PRO A 60 -9.06 -2.74 6.76
C PRO A 60 -7.59 -3.03 7.03
N CYS A 61 -6.92 -2.09 7.69
CA CYS A 61 -5.56 -2.25 8.20
C CYS A 61 -5.45 -3.53 9.03
N GLY A 62 -4.35 -4.27 8.83
CA GLY A 62 -4.10 -5.57 9.47
C GLY A 62 -4.07 -6.74 8.49
N ILE A 63 -4.59 -6.57 7.28
CA ILE A 63 -4.28 -7.43 6.14
C ILE A 63 -3.15 -6.77 5.35
N HIS A 64 -2.08 -7.52 5.10
CA HIS A 64 -0.92 -7.03 4.39
C HIS A 64 -1.30 -6.45 3.01
N SER A 65 -0.79 -5.27 2.64
CA SER A 65 -1.07 -4.55 1.38
C SER A 65 -1.01 -5.42 0.10
N GLY A 66 -0.09 -6.38 0.07
CA GLY A 66 0.01 -7.39 -1.00
C GLY A 66 -1.23 -8.27 -1.17
N ASP A 67 -1.93 -8.60 -0.09
CA ASP A 67 -3.12 -9.46 -0.02
C ASP A 67 -4.44 -8.68 0.02
N SER A 68 -4.37 -7.35 0.06
CA SER A 68 -5.54 -6.47 -0.02
C SER A 68 -5.87 -6.14 -1.48
N ASN A 69 -7.16 -6.05 -1.75
CA ASN A 69 -7.68 -5.31 -2.88
C ASN A 69 -7.50 -3.82 -2.63
N ALA A 70 -7.19 -3.06 -3.67
CA ALA A 70 -6.99 -1.63 -3.54
C ALA A 70 -7.47 -0.88 -4.77
N THR A 71 -8.04 0.31 -4.56
CA THR A 71 -8.60 1.15 -5.61
C THR A 71 -7.67 2.31 -5.95
N LEU A 72 -7.70 2.72 -7.22
CA LEU A 72 -7.10 3.95 -7.73
C LEU A 72 -8.12 4.60 -8.68
N PRO A 73 -8.56 5.85 -8.46
CA PRO A 73 -8.31 6.65 -7.26
C PRO A 73 -8.96 6.06 -6.01
N VAL A 74 -8.69 6.67 -4.85
CA VAL A 74 -9.35 6.35 -3.56
C VAL A 74 -10.88 6.49 -3.67
N PHE A 75 -11.64 5.68 -2.94
CA PHE A 75 -13.10 5.58 -3.08
C PHE A 75 -13.86 6.25 -1.91
N ASN A 76 -13.26 6.37 -0.74
CA ASN A 76 -13.93 6.83 0.48
C ASN A 76 -13.08 7.80 1.32
N LEU A 77 -11.82 8.07 0.95
CA LEU A 77 -11.01 9.08 1.65
C LEU A 77 -11.45 10.51 1.30
N GLY A 78 -11.79 11.31 2.31
CA GLY A 78 -12.11 12.73 2.17
C GLY A 78 -10.89 13.61 1.82
N GLU A 79 -11.15 14.81 1.30
CA GLU A 79 -10.10 15.74 0.84
C GLU A 79 -9.09 16.10 1.93
N PHE A 80 -9.54 16.25 3.18
CA PHE A 80 -8.68 16.55 4.32
C PHE A 80 -7.65 15.44 4.57
N THR A 81 -8.10 14.18 4.52
CA THR A 81 -7.26 12.99 4.65
C THR A 81 -6.28 12.87 3.48
N ILE A 82 -6.76 13.07 2.25
CA ILE A 82 -5.89 13.06 1.05
C ILE A 82 -4.81 14.14 1.16
N LYS A 83 -5.16 15.34 1.66
CA LYS A 83 -4.19 16.42 1.86
C LYS A 83 -3.11 16.02 2.87
N GLN A 84 -3.51 15.43 4.01
CA GLN A 84 -2.55 14.93 5.01
C GLN A 84 -1.61 13.87 4.40
N ILE A 85 -2.13 12.91 3.63
CA ILE A 85 -1.32 11.91 2.92
C ILE A 85 -0.30 12.61 2.00
N LYS A 86 -0.75 13.58 1.19
CA LYS A 86 0.15 14.33 0.29
C LYS A 86 1.23 15.10 1.05
N ASP A 87 0.88 15.76 2.14
CA ASP A 87 1.80 16.55 2.96
C ASP A 87 2.84 15.64 3.66
N HIS A 88 2.40 14.51 4.22
CA HIS A 88 3.29 13.51 4.81
C HIS A 88 4.22 12.89 3.77
N THR A 89 3.70 12.51 2.60
CA THR A 89 4.50 11.93 1.52
C THR A 89 5.63 12.84 1.09
N LYS A 90 5.33 14.12 0.84
CA LYS A 90 6.34 15.11 0.47
C LYS A 90 7.39 15.29 1.56
N LYS A 91 6.95 15.44 2.82
CA LYS A 91 7.84 15.66 3.95
C LYS A 91 8.80 14.48 4.16
N ILE A 92 8.28 13.26 4.08
CA ILE A 92 9.09 12.03 4.26
C ILE A 92 10.05 11.85 3.10
N ALA A 93 9.60 11.97 1.85
CA ALA A 93 10.44 11.79 0.68
C ALA A 93 11.67 12.73 0.68
N LEU A 94 11.45 14.01 1.04
CA LEU A 94 12.51 15.00 1.18
C LEU A 94 13.41 14.74 2.39
N ALA A 95 12.84 14.40 3.55
CA ALA A 95 13.63 14.12 4.75
C ALA A 95 14.53 12.88 4.60
N LEU A 96 14.12 11.91 3.78
CA LEU A 96 14.92 10.73 3.43
C LEU A 96 15.92 10.99 2.30
N ASN A 97 15.98 12.20 1.74
CA ASN A 97 16.80 12.55 0.56
C ASN A 97 16.57 11.58 -0.61
N THR A 98 15.30 11.23 -0.85
CA THR A 98 14.94 10.27 -1.89
C THR A 98 15.27 10.83 -3.27
N VAL A 99 15.90 10.02 -4.11
CA VAL A 99 16.04 10.28 -5.56
C VAL A 99 15.54 9.04 -6.30
N GLY A 100 14.45 9.15 -7.06
CA GLY A 100 13.74 8.03 -7.68
C GLY A 100 12.39 7.77 -7.00
N LEU A 101 12.01 6.49 -6.88
CA LEU A 101 10.70 6.07 -6.36
C LEU A 101 10.70 5.92 -4.83
N ILE A 102 9.56 6.26 -4.22
CA ILE A 102 9.26 5.98 -2.81
C ILE A 102 7.78 5.58 -2.66
N ASN A 103 7.52 4.60 -1.80
CA ASN A 103 6.19 4.21 -1.36
C ASN A 103 6.05 4.47 0.13
N ILE A 104 4.91 4.98 0.56
CA ILE A 104 4.60 5.23 1.97
C ILE A 104 3.22 4.66 2.26
N GLN A 105 3.13 3.87 3.33
CA GLN A 105 1.89 3.23 3.78
C GLN A 105 1.34 3.97 4.99
N PHE A 106 0.02 4.09 5.03
CA PHE A 106 -0.72 4.86 6.01
C PHE A 106 -1.88 4.08 6.59
N ALA A 107 -2.17 4.32 7.87
CA ALA A 107 -3.42 3.94 8.50
C ALA A 107 -4.24 5.21 8.77
N ILE A 108 -5.53 5.17 8.48
CA ILE A 108 -6.46 6.30 8.65
C ILE A 108 -7.53 5.90 9.64
N LYS A 109 -7.66 6.67 10.72
CA LYS A 109 -8.70 6.49 11.73
C LYS A 109 -9.19 7.86 12.21
N ASP A 110 -10.50 8.05 12.23
CA ASP A 110 -11.15 9.30 12.66
C ASP A 110 -10.54 10.54 11.96
N ASP A 111 -10.40 10.47 10.62
CA ASP A 111 -9.77 11.48 9.75
C ASP A 111 -8.32 11.86 10.08
N LYS A 112 -7.66 11.08 10.94
CA LYS A 112 -6.23 11.23 11.25
C LYS A 112 -5.41 10.21 10.49
N VAL A 113 -4.37 10.70 9.81
CA VAL A 113 -3.42 9.88 9.05
C VAL A 113 -2.23 9.52 9.94
N PHE A 114 -2.01 8.22 10.12
CA PHE A 114 -0.86 7.63 10.79
C PHE A 114 0.07 7.03 9.74
N ILE A 115 1.38 7.13 9.95
CA ILE A 115 2.39 6.59 9.03
C ILE A 115 2.79 5.20 9.54
N ILE A 116 2.70 4.19 8.68
CA ILE A 116 3.09 2.81 8.99
C ILE A 116 4.58 2.63 8.65
N GLU A 117 4.93 2.79 7.38
CA GLU A 117 6.30 2.63 6.90
C GLU A 117 6.57 3.45 5.63
N ALA A 118 7.85 3.68 5.35
CA ALA A 118 8.32 4.30 4.12
C ALA A 118 9.37 3.40 3.45
N ASN A 119 9.19 3.14 2.17
CA ASN A 119 10.04 2.31 1.34
C ASN A 119 10.67 3.19 0.25
N PRO A 120 11.91 3.70 0.41
CA PRO A 120 12.58 4.55 -0.57
C PRO A 120 13.12 3.74 -1.76
N ARG A 121 12.20 3.05 -2.44
CA ARG A 121 12.41 2.19 -3.60
C ARG A 121 11.09 2.02 -4.35
N ALA A 122 11.14 1.38 -5.52
CA ALA A 122 9.93 0.91 -6.18
C ALA A 122 9.16 -0.08 -5.29
N SER A 123 7.85 0.09 -5.22
CA SER A 123 6.91 -0.85 -4.63
C SER A 123 6.34 -1.80 -5.69
N ARG A 124 5.55 -2.78 -5.23
CA ARG A 124 4.83 -3.70 -6.13
C ARG A 124 3.68 -3.02 -6.88
N THR A 125 3.19 -1.87 -6.42
CA THR A 125 2.06 -1.15 -7.01
C THR A 125 2.46 -0.19 -8.13
N VAL A 126 3.75 0.16 -8.27
CA VAL A 126 4.23 1.02 -9.35
C VAL A 126 3.83 0.50 -10.75
N PRO A 127 3.97 -0.80 -11.10
CA PRO A 127 3.46 -1.33 -12.37
C PRO A 127 1.94 -1.22 -12.52
N PHE A 128 1.17 -1.42 -11.45
CA PHE A 128 -0.28 -1.24 -11.45
C PHE A 128 -0.64 0.22 -11.75
N ILE A 129 -0.07 1.18 -11.03
CA ILE A 129 -0.30 2.62 -11.20
C ILE A 129 0.12 3.06 -12.62
N SER A 130 1.26 2.57 -13.11
CA SER A 130 1.75 2.86 -14.47
C SER A 130 0.77 2.37 -15.55
N LYS A 131 0.23 1.15 -15.39
CA LYS A 131 -0.76 0.60 -16.33
C LYS A 131 -2.10 1.33 -16.24
N ALA A 132 -2.56 1.63 -15.03
CA ALA A 132 -3.83 2.30 -14.79
C ALA A 132 -3.83 3.72 -15.40
N TYR A 133 -2.77 4.50 -15.16
CA TYR A 133 -2.65 5.85 -15.70
C TYR A 133 -2.03 5.94 -17.09
N LYS A 134 -1.57 4.82 -17.67
CA LYS A 134 -0.89 4.75 -18.97
C LYS A 134 0.36 5.63 -19.03
N GLU A 135 1.11 5.67 -17.94
CA GLU A 135 2.32 6.49 -17.76
C GLU A 135 3.55 5.62 -17.44
N PRO A 136 4.72 5.87 -18.07
CA PRO A 136 5.92 5.08 -17.83
C PRO A 136 6.70 5.59 -16.59
N TYR A 137 6.08 5.57 -15.40
CA TYR A 137 6.67 6.16 -14.20
C TYR A 137 8.06 5.62 -13.83
N VAL A 138 8.32 4.33 -14.09
CA VAL A 138 9.65 3.73 -13.88
C VAL A 138 10.70 4.38 -14.80
N ASN A 139 10.34 4.72 -16.03
CA ASN A 139 11.24 5.43 -16.95
C ASN A 139 11.53 6.84 -16.45
N PHE A 140 10.51 7.56 -15.97
CA PHE A 140 10.68 8.89 -15.40
C PHE A 140 11.59 8.87 -14.16
N ALA A 141 11.32 7.95 -13.22
CA ALA A 141 12.14 7.78 -12.04
C ALA A 141 13.60 7.42 -12.38
N THR A 142 13.81 6.59 -13.42
CA THR A 142 15.17 6.24 -13.87
C THR A 142 15.93 7.46 -14.39
N LYS A 143 15.29 8.30 -15.22
CA LYS A 143 15.89 9.55 -15.71
C LYS A 143 16.21 10.52 -14.58
N VAL A 144 15.38 10.57 -13.54
CA VAL A 144 15.65 11.34 -12.31
C VAL A 144 16.88 10.79 -11.58
N MET A 145 16.95 9.47 -11.37
CA MET A 145 18.11 8.82 -10.71
C MET A 145 19.43 9.03 -11.46
N LEU A 146 19.38 9.12 -12.79
CA LEU A 146 20.55 9.39 -13.63
C LEU A 146 20.93 10.88 -13.70
N GLY A 147 20.12 11.77 -13.12
CA GLY A 147 20.32 13.22 -13.21
C GLY A 147 20.05 13.80 -14.60
N GLU A 148 19.44 13.03 -15.51
CA GLU A 148 19.10 13.49 -16.87
C GLU A 148 17.92 14.46 -16.88
N LYS A 149 17.02 14.33 -15.90
CA LYS A 149 15.79 15.10 -15.78
C LYS A 149 15.44 15.38 -14.32
N LYS A 150 14.84 16.53 -14.06
CA LYS A 150 14.13 16.85 -12.83
C LYS A 150 12.64 16.58 -13.02
N ILE A 151 11.87 16.51 -11.93
CA ILE A 151 10.43 16.27 -11.98
C ILE A 151 9.72 17.31 -12.85
N LYS A 152 10.14 18.57 -12.74
CA LYS A 152 9.57 19.70 -13.51
C LYS A 152 9.82 19.61 -15.02
N ASP A 153 10.73 18.73 -15.47
CA ASP A 153 11.02 18.54 -16.89
C ASP A 153 10.07 17.55 -17.58
N PHE A 154 9.24 16.85 -16.80
CA PHE A 154 8.25 15.91 -17.32
C PHE A 154 6.88 16.57 -17.45
N ASP A 155 6.18 16.23 -18.54
CA ASP A 155 4.79 16.59 -18.79
C ASP A 155 3.91 15.37 -18.48
N PHE A 156 3.57 15.18 -17.21
CA PHE A 156 2.74 14.07 -16.75
C PHE A 156 1.30 14.22 -17.24
N LYS A 157 0.77 13.20 -17.92
CA LYS A 157 -0.57 13.13 -18.51
C LYS A 157 -1.28 11.83 -18.12
N PRO A 158 -1.46 11.55 -16.81
CA PRO A 158 -2.17 10.36 -16.37
C PRO A 158 -3.59 10.35 -16.92
N ARG A 159 -4.01 9.19 -17.47
CA ARG A 159 -5.36 8.99 -18.00
C ARG A 159 -5.98 7.74 -17.39
N LEU A 160 -7.06 7.93 -16.66
CA LEU A 160 -7.89 6.86 -16.12
C LEU A 160 -9.34 7.33 -16.15
N ASP A 161 -10.19 6.54 -16.80
CA ASP A 161 -11.64 6.68 -16.73
C ASP A 161 -12.14 5.74 -15.62
N GLY A 162 -13.02 6.23 -14.74
CA GLY A 162 -13.54 5.44 -13.62
C GLY A 162 -12.47 5.05 -12.59
N TYR A 163 -12.43 3.77 -12.24
CA TYR A 163 -11.54 3.20 -11.23
C TYR A 163 -10.75 2.01 -11.76
N ALA A 164 -9.49 1.89 -11.31
CA ALA A 164 -8.71 0.69 -11.40
C ALA A 164 -8.65 0.01 -10.02
N ILE A 165 -8.90 -1.30 -9.98
CA ILE A 165 -8.85 -2.11 -8.76
C ILE A 165 -7.74 -3.14 -8.92
N LYS A 166 -6.75 -3.08 -8.04
CA LYS A 166 -5.73 -4.11 -7.86
C LYS A 166 -6.36 -5.25 -7.07
N GLN A 167 -6.31 -6.47 -7.61
CA GLN A 167 -6.87 -7.66 -6.96
C GLN A 167 -5.78 -8.71 -6.74
N PRO A 168 -5.57 -9.20 -5.51
CA PRO A 168 -4.61 -10.26 -5.23
C PRO A 168 -5.12 -11.63 -5.73
N VAL A 169 -4.21 -12.43 -6.26
CA VAL A 169 -4.47 -13.80 -6.73
C VAL A 169 -3.83 -14.81 -5.77
N PHE A 170 -4.66 -15.69 -5.21
CA PHE A 170 -4.24 -16.70 -4.25
C PHE A 170 -4.17 -18.09 -4.87
N SER A 171 -3.14 -18.85 -4.49
CA SER A 171 -2.94 -20.25 -4.91
C SER A 171 -3.49 -21.27 -3.90
N PHE A 172 -4.52 -20.91 -3.10
CA PHE A 172 -5.05 -21.78 -2.03
C PHE A 172 -5.58 -23.13 -2.51
N ASN A 173 -6.01 -23.23 -3.78
CA ASN A 173 -6.42 -24.50 -4.38
C ASN A 173 -5.27 -25.52 -4.52
N LYS A 174 -4.01 -25.06 -4.57
CA LYS A 174 -2.83 -25.92 -4.60
C LYS A 174 -2.43 -26.45 -3.21
N PHE A 175 -2.97 -25.85 -2.15
CA PHE A 175 -2.62 -26.13 -0.77
C PHE A 175 -3.90 -26.25 0.09
N PRO A 176 -4.64 -27.37 0.00
CA PRO A 176 -5.97 -27.47 0.61
C PRO A 176 -5.96 -27.34 2.14
N ASP A 177 -4.88 -27.81 2.78
CA ASP A 177 -4.76 -27.91 4.25
C ASP A 177 -4.11 -26.69 4.91
N VAL A 178 -3.77 -25.64 4.14
CA VAL A 178 -3.16 -24.43 4.72
C VAL A 178 -4.21 -23.46 5.23
N ASN A 179 -3.83 -22.67 6.26
CA ASN A 179 -4.69 -21.61 6.78
C ASN A 179 -4.89 -20.50 5.73
N LYS A 180 -6.15 -20.29 5.34
CA LYS A 180 -6.59 -19.28 4.35
C LYS A 180 -6.92 -17.92 4.97
N GLN A 181 -6.82 -17.77 6.28
CA GLN A 181 -6.96 -16.47 6.95
C GLN A 181 -5.86 -15.51 6.49
N LEU A 182 -6.24 -14.27 6.26
CA LEU A 182 -5.37 -13.16 5.90
C LEU A 182 -5.02 -12.35 7.15
N GLY A 183 -3.82 -11.81 7.15
CA GLY A 183 -3.27 -11.03 8.26
C GLY A 183 -2.04 -10.25 7.80
N PRO A 184 -1.13 -9.90 8.71
CA PRO A 184 0.01 -9.03 8.40
C PRO A 184 1.12 -9.70 7.58
N GLU A 185 1.00 -11.00 7.29
CA GLU A 185 1.91 -11.74 6.41
C GLU A 185 1.22 -12.04 5.07
N MET A 186 1.92 -11.73 3.97
CA MET A 186 1.44 -11.90 2.60
C MET A 186 1.37 -13.37 2.17
N LYS A 187 0.29 -13.78 1.50
CA LYS A 187 0.03 -15.12 0.98
C LYS A 187 -0.34 -15.17 -0.50
N SER A 188 -0.70 -14.03 -1.10
CA SER A 188 -0.97 -13.94 -2.53
C SER A 188 0.29 -14.20 -3.35
N THR A 189 0.09 -14.74 -4.55
CA THR A 189 1.15 -15.17 -5.47
C THR A 189 1.23 -14.32 -6.72
N GLY A 190 0.31 -13.36 -6.88
CA GLY A 190 0.17 -12.50 -8.04
C GLY A 190 -0.97 -11.52 -7.85
N GLU A 191 -1.24 -10.73 -8.89
CA GLU A 191 -2.29 -9.72 -8.89
C GLU A 191 -2.88 -9.54 -10.30
N SER A 192 -4.15 -9.13 -10.36
CA SER A 192 -4.86 -8.70 -11.57
C SER A 192 -5.32 -7.25 -11.44
N ILE A 193 -5.67 -6.65 -12.58
CA ILE A 193 -6.22 -5.30 -12.65
C ILE A 193 -7.63 -5.42 -13.20
N LEU A 194 -8.60 -4.93 -12.44
CA LEU A 194 -9.98 -4.76 -12.87
C LEU A 194 -10.22 -3.26 -13.11
N PHE A 195 -10.81 -2.91 -14.25
CA PHE A 195 -11.24 -1.56 -14.54
C PHE A 195 -12.77 -1.50 -14.51
N ILE A 196 -13.32 -0.53 -13.80
CA ILE A 196 -14.77 -0.29 -13.69
C ILE A 196 -15.06 1.18 -13.96
N ASP A 197 -16.23 1.46 -14.52
CA ASP A 197 -16.63 2.84 -14.85
C ASP A 197 -16.94 3.65 -13.59
N ASP A 198 -17.61 3.04 -12.60
CA ASP A 198 -17.92 3.67 -11.32
C ASP A 198 -18.15 2.63 -10.20
N LEU A 199 -18.32 3.12 -8.97
CA LEU A 199 -18.44 2.27 -7.76
C LEU A 199 -19.80 1.55 -7.63
N ASN A 200 -20.75 1.77 -8.55
CA ASN A 200 -21.99 1.00 -8.60
C ASN A 200 -21.83 -0.32 -9.37
N ASP A 201 -20.64 -0.61 -9.90
CA ASP A 201 -20.33 -1.90 -10.52
C ASP A 201 -20.49 -3.05 -9.51
N ASP A 202 -21.19 -4.10 -9.91
CA ASP A 202 -21.45 -5.30 -9.08
C ASP A 202 -20.15 -5.92 -8.54
N SER A 203 -19.08 -5.84 -9.32
CA SER A 203 -17.75 -6.35 -8.94
C SER A 203 -17.20 -5.61 -7.72
N PHE A 204 -17.39 -4.28 -7.64
CA PHE A 204 -16.95 -3.51 -6.48
C PHE A 204 -17.78 -3.87 -5.25
N PHE A 205 -19.10 -3.99 -5.38
CA PHE A 205 -19.96 -4.41 -4.27
C PHE A 205 -19.61 -5.80 -3.75
N GLU A 206 -19.33 -6.75 -4.64
CA GLU A 206 -18.91 -8.10 -4.24
C GLU A 206 -17.60 -8.07 -3.44
N LEU A 207 -16.57 -7.36 -3.94
CA LEU A 207 -15.30 -7.19 -3.25
C LEU A 207 -15.48 -6.53 -1.89
N TYR A 208 -16.20 -5.40 -1.85
CA TYR A 208 -16.44 -4.66 -0.63
C TYR A 208 -17.22 -5.49 0.40
N SER A 209 -18.22 -6.27 -0.01
CA SER A 209 -18.99 -7.14 0.88
C SER A 209 -18.12 -8.22 1.55
N ARG A 210 -17.05 -8.67 0.89
CA ARG A 210 -16.14 -9.72 1.36
C ARG A 210 -14.89 -9.21 2.05
N ARG A 211 -14.72 -7.89 2.20
CA ARG A 211 -13.52 -7.23 2.78
C ARG A 211 -13.10 -7.70 4.18
N LYS A 212 -13.98 -8.38 4.90
CA LYS A 212 -13.70 -8.95 6.24
C LYS A 212 -13.72 -10.48 6.28
N MET A 213 -13.97 -11.15 5.16
CA MET A 213 -14.24 -12.60 5.11
C MET A 213 -13.06 -13.45 5.59
N TYR A 214 -11.84 -13.00 5.32
CA TYR A 214 -10.63 -13.74 5.69
C TYR A 214 -9.84 -13.10 6.84
N LEU A 215 -10.34 -12.05 7.49
CA LEU A 215 -9.65 -11.44 8.63
C LEU A 215 -9.42 -12.48 9.74
N THR A 216 -8.18 -12.54 10.21
CA THR A 216 -7.85 -13.30 11.42
C THR A 216 -8.63 -12.69 12.59
N LYS A 217 -9.41 -13.51 13.31
CA LYS A 217 -10.15 -13.08 14.51
C LYS A 217 -9.22 -12.93 15.70
#